data_AF-A0A2S9FSE9-F1
#
_entry.id   AF-A0A2S9FSE9-F1
#
_cell.length_a   1.000
_cell.length_b   1.000
_cell.length_c   1.000
_cell.angle_alpha   90.00
_cell.angle_beta   90.00
_cell.angle_gamma   90.00
#
_symmetry.space_group_name_H-M   'P 1'
#
loop_
_entity.id
_entity.type
_entity.pdbx_description
1 polymer ?
#
loop_
_entity_poly.entity_id
_entity_poly.type
_entity_poly.pdbx_seq_one_letter_code
_entity_poly.pdbx_strand_id
1 'polypeptide(L)'
;PGSGRSVAALCFAAALQCLADGTPGCGECRACSTTMAGTHADVRRIIPEGLSIGVDSMRAIVQIASRRPGTGRWQIVVIEDADRLTEGAANALL
;
A
#
# COMPACT_ATOMS: atom_id res chain seq x y z
N PRO A 1 0.94 -3.48 18.80
CA PRO A 1 2.12 -4.00 18.06
C PRO A 1 2.18 -5.54 18.15
N GLY A 2 2.39 -6.25 17.04
CA GLY A 2 2.58 -7.72 17.05
C GLY A 2 1.47 -8.58 16.45
N SER A 3 0.34 -8.02 16.00
CA SER A 3 -0.74 -8.80 15.36
C SER A 3 -0.53 -9.08 13.87
N GLY A 4 0.62 -8.68 13.30
CA GLY A 4 0.95 -8.94 11.89
C GLY A 4 0.19 -8.06 10.87
N ARG A 5 -0.52 -7.00 11.28
CA ARG A 5 -1.32 -6.14 10.38
C ARG A 5 -0.53 -5.63 9.16
N SER A 6 0.68 -5.10 9.37
CA SER A 6 1.51 -4.60 8.26
C SER A 6 1.91 -5.72 7.30
N VAL A 7 2.22 -6.91 7.83
CA VAL A 7 2.56 -8.09 7.02
C VAL A 7 1.33 -8.57 6.24
N ALA A 8 0.17 -8.65 6.89
CA ALA A 8 -1.09 -9.05 6.24
C ALA A 8 -1.46 -8.08 5.11
N ALA A 9 -1.33 -6.76 5.33
CA ALA A 9 -1.57 -5.76 4.30
C ALA A 9 -0.60 -5.90 3.12
N LEU A 10 0.67 -6.19 3.38
CA LEU A 10 1.67 -6.40 2.34
C LEU A 10 1.44 -7.69 1.55
N CYS A 11 1.10 -8.79 2.23
CA CYS A 11 0.73 -10.04 1.58
C CYS A 11 -0.53 -9.89 0.71
N PHE A 12 -1.51 -9.12 1.18
CA PHE A 12 -2.71 -8.82 0.40
C PHE A 12 -2.38 -7.99 -0.84
N ALA A 13 -1.53 -6.95 -0.72
CA ALA A 13 -1.04 -6.19 -1.86
C ALA A 13 -0.30 -7.09 -2.87
N ALA A 14 0.55 -8.00 -2.38
CA ALA A 14 1.27 -8.96 -3.23
C ALA A 14 0.32 -9.93 -3.95
N ALA A 15 -0.77 -10.34 -3.29
CA ALA A 15 -1.80 -11.17 -3.90
C ALA A 15 -2.57 -10.41 -4.99
N LEU A 16 -2.89 -9.14 -4.78
CA LEU A 16 -3.54 -8.29 -5.79
C LEU A 16 -2.68 -8.06 -7.04
N GLN A 17 -1.37 -7.97 -6.88
CA GLN A 17 -0.42 -7.85 -8.00
C GLN A 17 -0.02 -9.18 -8.62
N CYS A 18 -0.42 -10.31 -8.04
CA CYS A 18 0.01 -11.63 -8.45
C CYS A 18 -0.34 -11.92 -9.93
N LEU A 19 0.62 -12.52 -10.65
CA LEU A 19 0.50 -12.85 -12.06
C LEU A 19 0.14 -14.33 -12.32
N ALA A 20 0.04 -15.15 -11.28
CA ALA A 20 -0.33 -16.55 -11.41
C ALA A 20 -1.80 -16.71 -11.83
N ASP A 21 -2.05 -17.68 -12.72
CA ASP A 21 -3.41 -18.10 -13.04
C ASP A 21 -3.99 -18.93 -11.88
N GLY A 22 -5.24 -18.68 -11.52
CA GLY A 22 -5.92 -19.36 -10.41
C GLY A 22 -5.84 -18.57 -9.10
N THR A 23 -5.30 -19.18 -8.03
CA THR A 23 -5.29 -18.57 -6.69
C THR A 23 -4.23 -17.45 -6.61
N PRO A 24 -4.61 -16.20 -6.34
CA PRO A 24 -3.66 -15.09 -6.22
C PRO A 24 -2.75 -15.24 -5.00
N GLY A 25 -1.54 -14.67 -5.08
CA GLY A 25 -0.56 -14.70 -3.99
C GLY A 25 0.40 -15.89 -4.02
N CYS A 26 0.87 -16.29 -5.20
CA CYS A 26 1.79 -17.42 -5.37
C CYS A 26 3.13 -17.29 -4.61
N GLY A 27 3.53 -16.07 -4.22
CA GLY A 27 4.78 -15.82 -3.47
C GLY A 27 6.07 -15.88 -4.30
N GLU A 28 6.05 -16.48 -5.48
CA GLU A 28 7.25 -16.68 -6.32
C GLU A 28 7.31 -15.78 -7.56
N CYS A 29 6.16 -15.33 -8.10
CA CYS A 29 6.17 -14.48 -9.29
C CYS A 29 6.82 -13.11 -9.00
N ARG A 30 7.34 -12.46 -10.05
CA ARG A 30 8.04 -11.17 -9.94
C ARG A 30 7.22 -10.11 -9.19
N ALA A 31 5.92 -10.06 -9.42
CA ALA A 31 5.05 -9.10 -8.76
C ALA A 31 4.93 -9.36 -7.25
N CYS A 32 4.75 -10.62 -6.84
CA CYS A 32 4.75 -11.00 -5.42
C CYS A 32 6.11 -10.72 -4.78
N SER A 33 7.21 -11.15 -5.40
CA SER A 33 8.55 -11.01 -4.82
C SER A 33 8.98 -9.55 -4.67
N THR A 34 8.75 -8.71 -5.67
CA THR A 34 9.05 -7.26 -5.59
C THR A 34 8.13 -6.53 -4.63
N THR A 35 6.85 -6.94 -4.50
CA THR A 35 5.94 -6.35 -3.50
C THR A 35 6.43 -6.67 -2.10
N MET A 36 6.79 -7.92 -1.82
CA MET A 36 7.32 -8.33 -0.52
C MET A 36 8.68 -7.68 -0.22
N ALA A 37 9.50 -7.43 -1.23
CA ALA A 37 10.76 -6.69 -1.10
C ALA A 37 10.59 -5.16 -0.98
N GLY A 38 9.37 -4.64 -1.13
CA GLY A 38 9.09 -3.21 -1.08
C GLY A 38 9.59 -2.41 -2.29
N THR A 39 9.83 -3.07 -3.42
CA THR A 39 10.39 -2.47 -4.65
C THR A 39 9.43 -2.48 -5.84
N HIS A 40 8.21 -2.98 -5.68
CA HIS A 40 7.20 -2.97 -6.74
C HIS A 40 6.78 -1.53 -7.07
N ALA A 41 6.82 -1.14 -8.35
CA ALA A 41 6.58 0.23 -8.78
C ALA A 41 5.17 0.75 -8.43
N ASP A 42 4.19 -0.16 -8.46
CA ASP A 42 2.77 0.15 -8.22
C ASP A 42 2.28 -0.19 -6.79
N VAL A 43 3.21 -0.46 -5.86
CA VAL A 43 2.89 -0.66 -4.44
C VAL A 43 3.75 0.25 -3.59
N ARG A 44 3.12 1.19 -2.89
CA ARG A 44 3.82 2.12 -2.01
C ARG A 44 3.40 1.91 -0.56
N ARG A 45 4.38 1.81 0.34
CA ARG A 45 4.17 1.80 1.78
C ARG A 45 4.41 3.20 2.33
N ILE A 46 3.45 3.70 3.09
CA ILE A 46 3.54 4.96 3.80
C ILE A 46 3.66 4.62 5.28
N ILE A 47 4.85 4.86 5.82
CA ILE A 47 5.14 4.68 7.23
C ILE A 47 5.30 6.08 7.83
N PRO A 48 4.44 6.51 8.75
CA PRO A 48 4.56 7.82 9.36
C PRO A 48 5.86 7.95 10.17
N GLU A 49 6.63 9.00 9.88
CA GLU A 49 7.87 9.33 10.61
C GLU A 49 7.59 10.04 11.95
N GLY A 50 6.36 10.55 12.15
CA GLY A 50 5.95 11.35 13.30
C GLY A 50 4.74 10.80 14.07
N LEU A 51 4.25 11.62 15.00
CA LEU A 51 3.10 11.30 15.84
C LEU A 51 1.76 11.45 15.11
N SER A 52 1.72 12.19 14.00
CA SER A 52 0.51 12.42 13.22
C SER A 52 0.78 12.44 11.71
N ILE A 53 -0.26 12.11 10.94
CA ILE A 53 -0.29 12.22 9.48
C ILE A 53 -1.23 13.38 9.12
N GLY A 54 -0.67 14.44 8.55
CA GLY A 54 -1.40 15.66 8.19
C GLY A 54 -2.13 15.57 6.85
N VAL A 55 -3.00 16.56 6.62
CA VAL A 55 -3.83 16.69 5.41
C VAL A 55 -2.99 16.72 4.14
N ASP A 56 -1.90 17.49 4.13
CA ASP A 56 -1.08 17.68 2.93
C ASP A 56 -0.38 16.38 2.50
N SER A 57 0.13 15.62 3.48
CA SER A 57 0.67 14.28 3.25
C SER A 57 -0.39 13.36 2.66
N MET A 58 -1.62 13.38 3.19
CA MET A 58 -2.71 12.56 2.69
C MET A 58 -3.12 12.97 1.27
N ARG A 59 -3.21 14.26 0.96
CA ARG A 59 -3.48 14.76 -0.40
C ARG A 59 -2.42 14.26 -1.39
N ALA A 60 -1.13 14.31 -1.01
CA ALA A 60 -0.06 13.78 -1.86
C ALA A 60 -0.19 12.27 -2.10
N ILE A 61 -0.60 11.52 -1.08
CA ILE A 61 -0.86 10.08 -1.20
C ILE A 61 -2.05 9.79 -2.11
N VAL A 62 -3.15 10.52 -1.98
CA VAL A 62 -4.32 10.38 -2.87
C VAL A 62 -3.90 10.60 -4.32
N GLN A 63 -3.09 11.64 -4.60
CA GLN A 63 -2.56 11.89 -5.95
C GLN A 63 -1.68 10.74 -6.49
N ILE A 64 -0.99 9.99 -5.62
CA ILE A 64 -0.24 8.80 -6.03
C ILE A 64 -1.21 7.65 -6.34
N ALA A 65 -2.20 7.43 -5.48
CA ALA A 65 -3.20 6.38 -5.60
C ALA A 65 -4.09 6.55 -6.85
N SER A 66 -4.34 7.80 -7.29
CA SER A 66 -5.12 8.09 -8.49
C SER A 66 -4.36 7.87 -9.81
N ARG A 67 -3.06 7.55 -9.77
CA ARG A 67 -2.28 7.31 -10.99
C ARG A 67 -2.64 5.95 -11.59
N ARG A 68 -2.55 5.86 -12.92
CA ARG A 68 -2.60 4.56 -13.59
C ARG A 68 -1.40 3.70 -13.15
N PRO A 69 -1.61 2.41 -12.84
CA PRO A 69 -0.52 1.47 -12.62
C PRO A 69 0.38 1.39 -13.86
N GLY A 70 1.69 1.32 -13.65
CA GLY A 70 2.67 1.20 -14.72
C GLY A 70 2.88 -0.25 -15.18
N THR A 71 2.95 -1.20 -14.25
CA THR A 71 3.29 -2.61 -14.54
C THR A 71 2.29 -3.62 -13.99
N GLY A 72 1.69 -3.30 -12.84
CA GLY A 72 0.71 -4.12 -12.15
C GLY A 72 -0.72 -3.84 -12.59
N ARG A 73 -1.64 -4.57 -11.97
CA ARG A 73 -3.08 -4.41 -12.22
C ARG A 73 -3.69 -3.28 -11.39
N TRP A 74 -3.09 -2.99 -10.24
CA TRP A 74 -3.60 -2.06 -9.24
C TRP A 74 -2.54 -1.04 -8.86
N GLN A 75 -2.98 0.16 -8.48
CA GLN A 75 -2.13 1.13 -7.80
C GLN A 75 -2.46 1.04 -6.32
N ILE A 76 -1.52 0.54 -5.52
CA ILE A 76 -1.77 0.19 -4.13
C ILE A 76 -0.95 1.08 -3.22
N VAL A 77 -1.63 1.71 -2.26
CA VAL A 77 -0.96 2.42 -1.15
C VAL A 77 -1.32 1.75 0.16
N VAL A 78 -0.32 1.27 0.88
CA VAL A 78 -0.44 0.70 2.22
C VAL A 78 -0.05 1.77 3.23
N ILE A 79 -1.00 2.22 4.04
CA ILE A 79 -0.77 3.21 5.10
C ILE A 79 -0.65 2.46 6.43
N GLU A 80 0.54 2.53 7.03
CA GLU A 80 0.78 1.98 8.36
C GLU A 80 0.38 3.01 9.44
N ASP A 81 -0.08 2.52 10.60
CA ASP A 81 -0.54 3.35 11.72
C ASP A 81 -1.56 4.43 11.31
N ALA A 82 -2.56 4.04 10.49
CA ALA A 82 -3.62 4.94 10.01
C ALA A 82 -4.44 5.60 11.14
N ASP A 83 -4.40 5.06 12.36
CA ASP A 83 -4.94 5.69 13.57
C ASP A 83 -4.25 7.03 13.92
N ARG A 84 -3.10 7.34 13.32
CA ARG A 84 -2.39 8.62 13.45
C ARG A 84 -2.86 9.69 12.46
N LEU A 85 -3.84 9.40 11.61
CA LEU A 85 -4.42 10.42 10.72
C LEU A 85 -5.09 11.51 11.55
N THR A 86 -4.82 12.78 11.22
CA THR A 86 -5.66 13.86 11.73
C THR A 86 -7.05 13.76 11.10
N GLU A 87 -8.05 14.37 11.74
CA GLU A 87 -9.42 14.40 11.19
C GLU A 87 -9.45 14.97 9.77
N GLY A 88 -8.72 16.07 9.53
CA GLY A 88 -8.59 16.63 8.19
C GLY A 88 -7.91 15.67 7.20
N ALA A 89 -6.92 14.89 7.64
CA ALA A 89 -6.28 13.89 6.78
C ALA A 89 -7.27 12.77 6.44
N ALA A 90 -8.00 12.24 7.42
CA ALA A 90 -9.04 11.24 7.18
C ALA A 90 -10.11 11.73 6.19
N ASN A 91 -10.55 12.98 6.32
CA ASN A 91 -11.51 13.59 5.40
C ASN A 91 -10.96 13.79 3.98
N ALA A 92 -9.64 13.95 3.82
CA ALA A 92 -9.02 14.07 2.50
C ALA A 92 -9.03 12.75 1.69
N LEU A 93 -9.41 11.63 2.30
CA LEU A 93 -9.58 10.33 1.64
C LEU A 93 -10.96 10.12 1.01
N LEU A 94 -11.95 10.95 1.36
CA LEU A 94 -13.36 10.84 0.93
C LEU A 94 -13.64 11.73 -0.29
#